data_AF-A0AB35M7F3-F1
#
_entry.id   AF-A0AB35M7F3-F1
#
_cell.length_a   1.000
_cell.length_b   1.000
_cell.length_c   1.000
_cell.angle_alpha   90.00
_cell.angle_beta   90.00
_cell.angle_gamma   90.00
#
_symmetry.space_group_name_H-M   'P 1'
#
loop_
_entity.id
_entity.type
_entity.pdbx_description
1 polymer ?
#
loop_
_entity_poly.entity_id
_entity_poly.type
_entity_poly.pdbx_seq_one_letter_code
_entity_poly.pdbx_strand_id
1 'polypeptide(L)'
;MGRKLTLTQHTRVPLNQIEWLIAARGNAVGCLVASLSSKAIKTVGKESFVKFSDLQAYLKLSKAVDQHQDPNMISMMTDNYLSKLIHHGSSMCGARPKVVVQHKGIEWIAKFNKANDLFDNAKVEYASMKMAQALGLNVSNVELEEVEGNPILLVDRFDRNCPERKKYYISAHSLMNIRKVRVGDLKMSYMHLQSDLL
;
A
#
# COMPACT_ATOMS: atom_id res chain seq x y z
N MET A 1 -10.26 0.09 -4.87
CA MET A 1 -9.96 -1.22 -5.48
C MET A 1 -9.48 -2.27 -4.47
N GLY A 2 -8.70 -1.93 -3.44
CA GLY A 2 -8.34 -2.84 -2.32
C GLY A 2 -9.45 -3.22 -1.32
N ARG A 3 -10.74 -2.99 -1.62
CA ARG A 3 -11.86 -3.20 -0.67
C ARG A 3 -12.42 -4.64 -0.67
N LYS A 4 -12.03 -5.47 -1.64
CA LYS A 4 -12.65 -6.78 -1.88
C LYS A 4 -12.12 -7.92 -1.01
N LEU A 5 -11.01 -7.72 -0.31
CA LEU A 5 -10.36 -8.78 0.49
C LEU A 5 -10.65 -8.68 1.98
N THR A 6 -11.46 -7.72 2.40
CA THR A 6 -11.85 -7.50 3.80
C THR A 6 -13.08 -8.33 4.20
N LEU A 7 -13.23 -9.53 3.63
CA LEU A 7 -14.42 -10.38 3.77
C LEU A 7 -14.22 -11.56 4.72
N THR A 8 -13.00 -11.80 5.23
CA THR A 8 -12.69 -13.07 5.91
C THR A 8 -12.61 -13.03 7.43
N GLN A 9 -12.55 -11.88 8.11
CA GLN A 9 -12.36 -11.86 9.59
C GLN A 9 -13.10 -10.79 10.41
N HIS A 10 -13.82 -9.85 9.80
CA HIS A 10 -14.71 -9.02 10.59
C HIS A 10 -16.06 -9.72 10.77
N THR A 11 -16.63 -9.67 11.98
CA THR A 11 -18.03 -10.06 12.23
C THR A 11 -19.00 -9.28 11.33
N ARG A 12 -18.58 -8.12 10.79
CA ARG A 12 -19.28 -7.32 9.78
C ARG A 12 -18.33 -6.65 8.79
N VAL A 13 -18.69 -6.71 7.51
CA VAL A 13 -18.03 -5.97 6.43
C VAL A 13 -18.29 -4.47 6.60
N PRO A 14 -17.27 -3.59 6.46
CA PRO A 14 -17.48 -2.14 6.52
C PRO A 14 -18.51 -1.66 5.50
N LEU A 15 -19.60 -1.05 5.97
CA LEU A 15 -20.78 -0.67 5.18
C LEU A 15 -20.63 0.72 4.54
N ASN A 16 -19.81 1.60 5.12
CA ASN A 16 -19.66 2.99 4.70
C ASN A 16 -18.19 3.46 4.77
N GLN A 17 -17.91 4.66 4.23
CA GLN A 17 -16.55 5.19 4.13
C GLN A 17 -15.88 5.41 5.50
N ILE A 18 -16.65 5.73 6.54
CA ILE A 18 -16.14 5.96 7.90
C ILE A 18 -15.65 4.65 8.50
N GLU A 19 -16.43 3.58 8.37
CA GLU A 19 -16.02 2.24 8.82
C GLU A 19 -14.76 1.76 8.11
N TRP A 20 -14.62 2.06 6.81
CA TRP A 20 -13.37 1.80 6.07
C TRP A 20 -12.18 2.59 6.64
N LEU A 21 -12.38 3.86 7.01
CA LEU A 21 -11.34 4.70 7.60
C LEU A 21 -10.91 4.19 8.99
N ILE A 22 -11.86 3.70 9.78
CA ILE A 22 -11.62 3.13 11.11
C ILE A 22 -10.93 1.77 11.00
N ALA A 23 -11.32 0.94 10.03
CA ALA A 23 -10.69 -0.35 9.75
C ALA A 23 -9.22 -0.22 9.34
N ALA A 24 -8.85 0.88 8.66
CA ALA A 24 -7.46 1.17 8.28
C ALA A 24 -6.54 1.48 9.47
N ARG A 25 -7.09 1.81 10.66
CA ARG A 25 -6.38 2.03 11.94
C ARG A 25 -5.13 2.91 11.85
N GLY A 26 -5.11 3.89 10.94
CA GLY A 26 -3.99 4.83 10.79
C GLY A 26 -2.75 4.27 10.08
N ASN A 27 -2.84 3.12 9.41
CA ASN A 27 -1.77 2.57 8.56
C ASN A 27 -1.77 3.13 7.12
N ALA A 28 -2.78 3.93 6.79
CA ALA A 28 -2.88 4.66 5.53
C ALA A 28 -1.72 5.65 5.32
N VAL A 29 -1.72 6.32 4.17
CA VAL A 29 -0.79 7.40 3.87
C VAL A 29 -1.08 8.60 4.77
N GLY A 30 -0.02 9.30 5.19
CA GLY A 30 -0.06 10.43 6.10
C GLY A 30 -0.21 9.99 7.57
N CYS A 31 -0.84 10.86 8.36
CA CYS A 31 -1.01 10.69 9.80
C CYS A 31 -2.47 10.72 10.27
N LEU A 32 -3.44 10.72 9.34
CA LEU A 32 -4.86 10.75 9.70
C LEU A 32 -5.29 9.40 10.30
N VAL A 33 -5.95 9.46 11.46
CA VAL A 33 -6.52 8.28 12.14
C VAL A 33 -7.95 8.60 12.54
N ALA A 34 -8.87 7.66 12.29
CA ALA A 34 -10.24 7.73 12.79
C ALA A 34 -10.43 6.75 13.95
N SER A 35 -11.21 7.16 14.95
CA SER A 35 -11.54 6.36 16.12
C SER A 35 -13.03 6.52 16.45
N LEU A 36 -13.68 5.44 16.89
CA LEU A 36 -15.02 5.50 17.48
C LEU A 36 -15.00 6.01 18.93
N SER A 37 -13.83 6.08 19.55
CA SER A 37 -13.66 6.58 20.91
C SER A 37 -13.25 8.05 20.89
N SER A 38 -13.95 8.85 21.69
CA SER A 38 -13.63 10.26 21.94
C SER A 38 -12.47 10.46 22.93
N LYS A 39 -12.04 9.41 23.63
CA LYS A 39 -11.05 9.48 24.72
C LYS A 39 -9.68 8.91 24.35
N ALA A 40 -9.64 7.96 23.42
CA ALA A 40 -8.41 7.28 23.06
C ALA A 40 -8.46 6.79 21.62
N ILE A 41 -7.35 6.93 20.92
CA ILE A 41 -7.13 6.26 19.64
C ILE A 41 -6.58 4.88 19.98
N LYS A 42 -7.23 3.81 19.52
CA LYS A 42 -6.61 2.48 19.56
C LYS A 42 -5.41 2.52 18.62
N THR A 43 -4.22 2.75 19.17
CA THR A 43 -2.97 2.64 18.43
C THR A 43 -2.77 1.19 18.02
N VAL A 44 -2.35 0.99 16.79
CA VAL A 44 -1.86 -0.32 16.33
C VAL A 44 -0.56 -0.56 17.10
N GLY A 45 -0.51 -1.62 17.91
CA GLY A 45 0.72 -1.99 18.62
C GLY A 45 1.85 -2.30 17.62
N LYS A 46 3.11 -2.07 18.02
CA LYS A 46 4.31 -2.33 17.19
C LYS A 46 4.36 -3.77 16.61
N GLU A 47 3.62 -4.71 17.20
CA GLU A 47 3.54 -6.11 16.77
C GLU A 47 2.62 -6.40 15.57
N SER A 48 1.95 -5.39 15.01
CA SER A 48 0.95 -5.61 13.94
C SER A 48 1.45 -5.28 12.52
N PHE A 49 2.75 -5.03 12.34
CA PHE A 49 3.32 -4.77 11.01
C PHE A 49 3.74 -6.06 10.32
N VAL A 50 3.53 -6.11 9.00
CA VAL A 50 4.09 -7.15 8.14
C VAL A 50 5.61 -7.01 8.19
N LYS A 51 6.32 -8.07 8.55
CA LYS A 51 7.77 -8.10 8.45
C LYS A 51 8.17 -8.55 7.06
N PHE A 52 9.39 -8.22 6.65
CA PHE A 52 9.94 -8.72 5.37
C PHE A 52 9.88 -10.26 5.27
N SER A 53 10.07 -10.98 6.38
CA SER A 53 9.95 -12.45 6.44
C SER A 53 8.57 -12.98 6.04
N ASP A 54 7.52 -12.19 6.20
CA ASP A 54 6.14 -12.60 5.90
C ASP A 54 5.81 -12.46 4.41
N LEU A 55 6.69 -11.84 3.62
CA LEU A 55 6.46 -11.56 2.20
C LEU A 55 6.34 -12.84 1.36
N GLN A 56 7.01 -13.93 1.75
CA GLN A 56 6.89 -15.21 1.08
C GLN A 56 5.44 -15.73 1.13
N ALA A 57 4.84 -15.69 2.32
CA ALA A 57 3.46 -16.12 2.51
C ALA A 57 2.47 -15.15 1.86
N TYR A 58 2.74 -13.84 1.94
CA TYR A 58 1.95 -12.82 1.24
C TYR A 58 1.93 -13.04 -0.28
N LEU A 59 3.07 -13.37 -0.89
CA LEU A 59 3.18 -13.66 -2.33
C LEU A 59 2.36 -14.89 -2.73
N LYS A 60 2.41 -15.97 -1.94
CA LYS A 60 1.60 -17.17 -2.18
C LYS A 60 0.10 -16.84 -2.17
N LEU A 61 -0.34 -16.06 -1.19
CA LEU A 61 -1.73 -15.61 -1.07
C LEU A 61 -2.13 -14.67 -2.21
N SER A 62 -1.28 -13.72 -2.59
CA SER A 62 -1.55 -12.83 -3.72
C SER A 62 -1.72 -13.61 -5.03
N LYS A 63 -0.89 -14.63 -5.28
CA LYS A 63 -1.01 -15.49 -6.46
C LYS A 63 -2.31 -16.30 -6.45
N ALA A 64 -2.69 -16.87 -5.30
CA ALA A 64 -3.96 -17.60 -5.14
C ALA A 64 -5.19 -16.71 -5.44
N VAL A 65 -5.17 -15.47 -4.94
CA VAL A 65 -6.21 -14.47 -5.19
C VAL A 65 -6.28 -14.07 -6.66
N ASP A 66 -5.13 -13.79 -7.29
CA ASP A 66 -5.07 -13.41 -8.71
C ASP A 66 -5.53 -14.55 -9.63
N GLN A 67 -5.36 -15.81 -9.22
CA GLN A 67 -5.83 -17.00 -9.94
C GLN A 67 -7.31 -17.33 -9.71
N HIS A 68 -8.07 -16.46 -9.03
CA HIS A 68 -9.48 -16.67 -8.73
C HIS A 68 -9.77 -18.01 -8.02
N GLN A 69 -8.83 -18.48 -7.20
CA GLN A 69 -9.07 -19.67 -6.38
C GLN A 69 -10.20 -19.42 -5.37
N ASP A 70 -10.88 -20.50 -4.97
CA ASP A 70 -12.04 -20.44 -4.07
C ASP A 70 -11.68 -19.69 -2.77
N PRO A 71 -12.43 -18.63 -2.40
CA PRO A 71 -12.23 -17.90 -1.14
C PRO A 71 -12.17 -18.79 0.11
N ASN A 72 -12.88 -19.92 0.13
CA ASN A 72 -12.84 -20.86 1.24
C ASN A 72 -11.48 -21.59 1.32
N MET A 73 -10.90 -21.95 0.16
CA MET A 73 -9.55 -22.52 0.09
C MET A 73 -8.49 -21.50 0.51
N ILE A 74 -8.61 -20.24 0.07
CA ILE A 74 -7.71 -19.16 0.48
C ILE A 74 -7.78 -18.95 1.99
N SER A 75 -8.98 -18.97 2.58
CA SER A 75 -9.16 -18.85 4.04
C SER A 75 -8.58 -20.03 4.82
N MET A 76 -8.56 -21.24 4.24
CA MET A 76 -7.95 -22.42 4.86
C MET A 76 -6.42 -22.43 4.74
N MET A 77 -5.87 -21.83 3.67
CA MET A 77 -4.42 -21.66 3.45
C MET A 77 -3.80 -20.48 4.21
N THR A 78 -4.64 -19.61 4.80
CA THR A 78 -4.21 -18.39 5.46
C THR A 78 -4.27 -18.57 6.98
N ASP A 79 -3.10 -18.57 7.63
CA ASP A 79 -3.06 -18.45 9.09
C ASP A 79 -3.76 -17.16 9.55
N ASN A 80 -4.41 -17.20 10.71
CA ASN A 80 -5.08 -16.04 11.34
C ASN A 80 -4.20 -14.78 11.46
N TYR A 81 -2.87 -14.94 11.34
CA TYR A 81 -1.90 -13.87 11.28
C TYR A 81 -1.85 -13.21 9.88
N LEU A 82 -1.71 -14.00 8.81
CA LEU A 82 -1.60 -13.51 7.43
C LEU A 82 -2.87 -12.83 6.93
N SER A 83 -4.04 -13.29 7.38
CA SER A 83 -5.33 -12.65 7.09
C SER A 83 -5.40 -11.24 7.70
N LYS A 84 -4.95 -11.07 8.94
CA LYS A 84 -4.82 -9.74 9.59
C LYS A 84 -3.84 -8.86 8.82
N LEU A 85 -2.72 -9.41 8.37
CA LEU A 85 -1.70 -8.69 7.60
C LEU A 85 -2.22 -8.17 6.26
N ILE A 86 -3.02 -8.97 5.55
CA ILE A 86 -3.72 -8.55 4.32
C ILE A 86 -4.62 -7.33 4.58
N HIS A 87 -5.33 -7.31 5.72
CA HIS A 87 -6.22 -6.21 6.10
C HIS A 87 -5.48 -4.91 6.48
N HIS A 88 -4.27 -4.99 7.04
CA HIS A 88 -3.60 -3.84 7.67
C HIS A 88 -2.92 -2.87 6.72
N GLY A 89 -2.81 -3.16 5.44
CA GLY A 89 -2.15 -2.23 4.52
C GLY A 89 -2.08 -2.64 3.05
N SER A 90 -2.81 -3.68 2.65
CA SER A 90 -2.69 -4.20 1.29
C SER A 90 -3.90 -3.90 0.43
N SER A 91 -3.63 -3.49 -0.81
CA SER A 91 -4.64 -3.49 -1.87
C SER A 91 -4.36 -4.67 -2.80
N MET A 92 -4.75 -5.88 -2.43
CA MET A 92 -4.55 -7.06 -3.29
C MET A 92 -5.63 -7.23 -4.38
N CYS A 93 -6.42 -6.18 -4.69
CA CYS A 93 -7.50 -6.29 -5.66
C CYS A 93 -7.42 -5.25 -6.79
N GLY A 94 -7.39 -5.76 -8.02
CA GLY A 94 -7.54 -5.00 -9.28
C GLY A 94 -6.30 -4.24 -9.73
N ALA A 95 -5.62 -3.54 -8.83
CA ALA A 95 -4.32 -2.90 -9.08
C ALA A 95 -3.15 -3.86 -8.76
N ARG A 96 -1.92 -3.53 -9.18
CA ARG A 96 -0.73 -4.31 -8.80
C ARG A 96 -0.63 -4.41 -7.26
N PRO A 97 -0.40 -5.62 -6.71
CA PRO A 97 -0.37 -5.81 -5.26
C PRO A 97 0.67 -4.90 -4.61
N LYS A 98 0.36 -4.45 -3.39
CA LYS A 98 1.28 -3.69 -2.56
C LYS A 98 0.95 -3.91 -1.08
N VAL A 99 1.95 -3.83 -0.22
CA VAL A 99 1.77 -3.93 1.24
C VAL A 99 2.82 -3.10 1.97
N VAL A 100 2.46 -2.56 3.13
CA VAL A 100 3.42 -1.88 4.01
C VAL A 100 4.19 -2.93 4.80
N VAL A 101 5.52 -2.89 4.77
CA VAL A 101 6.38 -3.82 5.50
C VAL A 101 7.42 -3.10 6.34
N GLN A 102 7.79 -3.68 7.47
CA GLN A 102 8.95 -3.25 8.23
C GLN A 102 10.17 -4.09 7.83
N HIS A 103 11.24 -3.41 7.43
CA HIS A 103 12.51 -4.04 7.06
C HIS A 103 13.67 -3.12 7.42
N LYS A 104 14.72 -3.67 8.04
CA LYS A 104 15.90 -2.91 8.51
C LYS A 104 15.53 -1.68 9.38
N GLY A 105 14.47 -1.79 10.18
CA GLY A 105 13.98 -0.69 11.05
C GLY A 105 13.17 0.40 10.34
N ILE A 106 12.98 0.31 9.02
CA ILE A 106 12.27 1.29 8.18
C ILE A 106 10.91 0.71 7.75
N GLU A 107 9.89 1.57 7.59
CA GLU A 107 8.61 1.20 6.99
C GLU A 107 8.65 1.43 5.48
N TRP A 108 8.51 0.36 4.71
CA TRP A 108 8.52 0.36 3.25
C TRP A 108 7.13 0.10 2.70
N ILE A 109 6.89 0.53 1.47
CA ILE A 109 5.82 0.00 0.62
C ILE A 109 6.47 -1.02 -0.32
N ALA A 110 6.20 -2.31 -0.08
CA ALA A 110 6.56 -3.38 -0.99
C ALA A 110 5.56 -3.42 -2.15
N LYS A 111 6.06 -3.41 -3.38
CA LYS A 111 5.30 -3.49 -4.63
C LYS A 111 5.67 -4.76 -5.38
N PHE A 112 4.66 -5.44 -5.91
CA PHE A 112 4.82 -6.75 -6.54
C PHE A 112 4.37 -6.71 -8.00
N ASN A 113 5.00 -7.56 -8.80
CA ASN A 113 4.49 -7.89 -10.12
C ASN A 113 3.21 -8.73 -10.01
N LYS A 114 2.35 -8.61 -11.02
CA LYS A 114 1.25 -9.55 -11.25
C LYS A 114 1.72 -10.73 -12.08
N ALA A 115 1.01 -11.85 -11.97
CA ALA A 115 1.27 -13.04 -12.77
C ALA A 115 1.16 -12.79 -14.30
N ASN A 116 0.35 -11.82 -14.72
CA ASN A 116 0.11 -11.49 -16.13
C ASN A 116 0.75 -10.16 -16.58
N ASP A 117 1.75 -9.66 -15.86
CA ASP A 117 2.51 -8.49 -16.30
C ASP A 117 3.37 -8.83 -17.53
N LEU A 118 3.37 -7.96 -18.55
CA LEU A 118 4.17 -8.13 -19.77
C LEU A 118 5.68 -7.99 -19.55
N PHE A 119 6.06 -7.34 -18.46
CA PHE A 119 7.44 -7.08 -18.08
C PHE A 119 7.55 -6.95 -16.56
N ASP A 120 8.77 -7.04 -16.05
CA ASP A 120 9.07 -6.92 -14.64
C ASP A 120 8.91 -5.46 -14.17
N ASN A 121 7.70 -5.11 -13.74
CA ASN A 121 7.35 -3.76 -13.33
C ASN A 121 8.13 -3.31 -12.09
N ALA A 122 8.43 -4.23 -11.17
CA ALA A 122 9.27 -3.96 -10.01
C ALA A 122 10.67 -3.48 -10.43
N LYS A 123 11.32 -4.20 -11.37
CA LYS A 123 12.63 -3.78 -11.91
C LYS A 123 12.57 -2.49 -12.72
N VAL A 124 11.56 -2.33 -13.57
CA VAL A 124 11.39 -1.11 -14.38
C VAL A 124 11.18 0.11 -13.49
N GLU A 125 10.34 -0.01 -12.46
CA GLU A 125 10.09 1.08 -11.52
C GLU A 125 11.33 1.36 -10.66
N TYR A 126 12.06 0.33 -10.21
CA TYR A 126 13.36 0.50 -9.54
C TYR A 126 14.34 1.30 -10.40
N ALA A 127 14.57 0.88 -11.64
CA ALA A 127 15.50 1.55 -12.55
C ALA A 127 15.09 3.02 -12.81
N SER A 128 13.78 3.26 -12.98
CA SER A 128 13.24 4.60 -13.16
C SER A 128 13.48 5.50 -11.95
N MET A 129 13.29 4.97 -10.74
CA MET A 129 13.54 5.68 -9.48
C MET A 129 15.04 5.94 -9.27
N LYS A 130 15.91 4.98 -9.57
CA LYS A 130 17.37 5.17 -9.52
C LYS A 130 17.85 6.23 -10.51
N MET A 131 17.29 6.25 -11.72
CA MET A 131 17.57 7.29 -12.71
C MET A 131 17.13 8.67 -12.20
N ALA A 132 15.91 8.78 -11.63
CA ALA A 132 15.42 10.03 -11.05
C ALA A 132 16.33 10.54 -9.92
N GLN A 133 16.82 9.65 -9.05
CA GLN A 133 17.81 9.99 -8.01
C GLN A 133 19.12 10.51 -8.62
N ALA A 134 19.65 9.83 -9.65
CA ALA A 134 20.87 10.24 -10.33
C ALA A 134 20.76 11.61 -11.00
N LEU A 135 19.55 11.99 -11.42
CA LEU A 135 19.22 13.31 -11.96
C LEU A 135 18.95 14.38 -10.88
N GLY A 136 19.07 14.04 -9.60
CA GLY A 136 18.85 14.97 -8.49
C GLY A 136 17.39 15.29 -8.20
N LEU A 137 16.44 14.50 -8.71
CA LEU A 137 15.02 14.67 -8.39
C LEU A 137 14.73 14.24 -6.95
N ASN A 138 13.82 14.96 -6.29
CA ASN A 138 13.36 14.61 -4.95
C ASN A 138 12.43 13.39 -4.99
N VAL A 139 12.99 12.20 -4.81
CA VAL A 139 12.26 10.92 -4.82
C VAL A 139 12.61 10.07 -3.60
N SER A 140 11.69 9.21 -3.18
CA SER A 140 11.94 8.25 -2.09
C SER A 140 13.13 7.33 -2.39
N ASN A 141 13.78 6.85 -1.32
CA ASN A 141 14.73 5.75 -1.42
C ASN A 141 14.03 4.47 -1.88
N VAL A 142 14.73 3.67 -2.68
CA VAL A 142 14.24 2.40 -3.20
C VAL A 142 15.28 1.29 -3.06
N GLU A 143 14.82 0.10 -2.70
CA GLU A 143 15.59 -1.14 -2.73
C GLU A 143 14.87 -2.16 -3.61
N LEU A 144 15.65 -3.00 -4.29
CA LEU A 144 15.14 -4.14 -5.04
C LEU A 144 15.58 -5.40 -4.32
N GLU A 145 14.62 -6.14 -3.79
CA GLU A 145 14.85 -7.39 -3.07
C GLU A 145 14.20 -8.54 -3.84
N GLU A 146 14.59 -9.77 -3.52
CA GLU A 146 14.02 -10.96 -4.15
C GLU A 146 13.47 -11.93 -3.09
N VAL A 147 12.27 -12.45 -3.34
CA VAL A 147 11.65 -13.49 -2.51
C VAL A 147 11.12 -14.59 -3.42
N GLU A 148 11.63 -15.81 -3.26
CA GLU A 148 11.25 -16.98 -4.08
C GLU A 148 11.41 -16.72 -5.59
N GLY A 149 12.49 -16.04 -6.01
CA GLY A 149 12.70 -15.68 -7.41
C GLY A 149 11.79 -14.57 -7.93
N ASN A 150 10.97 -13.94 -7.07
CA ASN A 150 10.09 -12.83 -7.44
C ASN A 150 10.73 -11.50 -7.00
N PRO A 151 11.05 -10.60 -7.92
CA PRO A 151 11.53 -9.26 -7.58
C PRO A 151 10.46 -8.42 -6.89
N ILE A 152 10.86 -7.74 -5.81
CA ILE A 152 10.01 -6.88 -5.00
C ILE A 152 10.68 -5.52 -4.92
N LEU A 153 9.95 -4.49 -5.34
CA LEU A 153 10.39 -3.11 -5.15
C LEU A 153 9.96 -2.65 -3.75
N LEU A 154 10.93 -2.30 -2.90
CA LEU A 154 10.70 -1.61 -1.64
C LEU A 154 10.85 -0.11 -1.86
N VAL A 155 9.81 0.65 -1.52
CA VAL A 155 9.83 2.12 -1.56
C VAL A 155 9.73 2.69 -0.15
N ASP A 156 10.72 3.46 0.26
CA ASP A 156 10.76 4.10 1.57
C ASP A 156 9.60 5.10 1.72
N ARG A 157 8.89 5.00 2.84
CA ARG A 157 7.75 5.87 3.14
C ARG A 157 8.21 7.25 3.56
N PHE A 158 8.18 8.21 2.64
CA PHE A 158 8.51 9.62 2.92
C PHE A 158 7.66 10.27 4.03
N ASP A 159 6.47 9.70 4.31
CA ASP A 159 5.54 10.15 5.34
C ASP A 159 5.84 9.54 6.73
N ARG A 160 6.99 8.89 6.86
CA ARG A 160 7.54 8.30 8.09
C ARG A 160 8.97 8.81 8.26
N ASN A 161 9.22 9.61 9.30
CA ASN A 161 10.60 10.04 9.62
C ASN A 161 11.23 9.17 10.71
N CYS A 162 10.39 8.59 11.58
CA CYS A 162 10.71 7.63 12.64
C CYS A 162 9.41 6.85 12.94
N PRO A 163 9.46 5.67 13.61
CA PRO A 163 8.26 4.92 14.01
C PRO A 163 7.21 5.76 14.76
N GLU A 164 7.64 6.86 15.38
CA GLU A 164 6.83 7.70 16.26
C GLU A 164 6.35 9.00 15.61
N ARG A 165 6.87 9.39 14.44
CA ARG A 165 6.50 10.65 13.78
C ARG A 165 6.04 10.42 12.33
N LYS A 166 4.72 10.50 12.16
CA LYS A 166 4.04 10.51 10.86
C LYS A 166 3.91 11.94 10.36
N LYS A 167 4.14 12.17 9.06
CA LYS A 167 3.90 13.48 8.42
C LYS A 167 2.47 13.56 7.90
N TYR A 168 1.92 14.77 7.88
CA TYR A 168 0.71 15.05 7.13
C TYR A 168 0.98 14.88 5.63
N TYR A 169 0.04 14.27 4.92
CA TYR A 169 0.10 14.11 3.48
C TYR A 169 -1.30 14.21 2.90
N ILE A 170 -1.43 14.98 1.83
CA ILE A 170 -2.62 15.01 0.97
C ILE A 170 -2.14 14.95 -0.47
N SER A 171 -2.73 14.07 -1.26
CA SER A 171 -2.42 14.02 -2.70
C SER A 171 -3.02 15.24 -3.40
N ALA A 172 -2.41 15.68 -4.51
CA ALA A 172 -2.96 16.76 -5.33
C ALA A 172 -4.41 16.45 -5.77
N HIS A 173 -4.72 15.20 -6.10
CA HIS A 173 -6.08 14.78 -6.44
C HIS A 173 -7.10 15.03 -5.32
N SER A 174 -6.70 14.72 -4.07
CA SER A 174 -7.53 14.96 -2.89
C SER A 174 -7.66 16.45 -2.58
N LEU A 175 -6.56 17.21 -2.70
CA LEU A 175 -6.53 18.65 -2.45
C LEU A 175 -7.42 19.41 -3.44
N MET A 176 -7.38 19.03 -4.73
CA MET A 176 -8.15 19.65 -5.80
C MET A 176 -9.61 19.20 -5.86
N ASN A 177 -10.00 18.20 -5.03
CA ASN A 177 -11.35 17.64 -4.98
C ASN A 177 -11.92 17.20 -6.35
N ILE A 178 -11.07 16.56 -7.16
CA ILE A 178 -11.42 16.18 -8.53
C ILE A 178 -12.07 14.80 -8.54
N ARG A 179 -13.23 14.65 -9.19
CA ARG A 179 -13.94 13.37 -9.21
C ARG A 179 -13.23 12.27 -10.02
N LYS A 180 -12.61 12.62 -11.15
CA LYS A 180 -11.90 11.67 -12.02
C LYS A 180 -10.96 12.40 -12.97
N VAL A 181 -9.70 11.96 -13.04
CA VAL A 181 -8.75 12.40 -14.07
C VAL A 181 -8.86 11.45 -15.26
N ARG A 182 -8.95 11.99 -16.48
CA ARG A 182 -8.97 11.20 -17.72
C ARG A 182 -7.61 11.30 -18.40
N VAL A 183 -7.24 10.24 -19.13
CA VAL A 183 -6.06 10.29 -20.01
C VAL A 183 -6.28 11.41 -21.05
N GLY A 184 -5.30 12.30 -21.20
CA GLY A 184 -5.37 13.46 -22.10
C GLY A 184 -5.87 14.75 -21.45
N ASP A 185 -6.19 14.75 -20.16
CA ASP A 185 -6.58 15.96 -19.45
C ASP A 185 -5.34 16.82 -19.12
N LEU A 186 -4.90 17.62 -20.10
CA LEU A 186 -3.68 18.45 -20.02
C LEU A 186 -3.71 19.44 -18.87
N LYS A 187 -4.90 19.96 -18.53
CA LYS A 187 -5.12 20.84 -17.38
C LYS A 187 -4.82 20.15 -16.05
N MET A 188 -4.84 18.82 -16.05
CA MET A 188 -4.55 17.97 -14.89
C MET A 188 -3.14 17.39 -14.90
N SER A 189 -2.28 17.81 -15.82
CA SER A 189 -0.87 17.44 -15.81
C SER A 189 -0.11 18.19 -14.70
N TYR A 190 0.93 17.56 -14.15
CA TYR A 190 1.77 18.19 -13.13
C TYR A 190 2.43 19.48 -13.62
N MET A 191 2.73 19.59 -14.92
CA MET A 191 3.28 20.83 -15.51
C MET A 191 2.28 21.99 -15.47
N HIS A 192 0.98 21.72 -15.68
CA HIS A 192 -0.06 22.74 -15.62
C HIS A 192 -0.42 23.10 -14.17
N LEU A 193 -0.43 22.12 -13.27
CA LEU A 193 -0.68 22.39 -11.85
C LEU A 193 0.43 23.23 -11.20
N GLN A 194 1.66 23.15 -11.72
CA GLN A 194 2.78 23.96 -11.22
C GLN A 194 2.59 25.45 -11.50
N SER A 195 1.99 25.84 -12.63
CA SER A 195 1.78 27.26 -12.97
C SER A 195 0.71 27.93 -12.11
N ASP A 196 -0.22 27.17 -11.54
CA ASP A 196 -1.33 27.69 -10.75
C ASP A 196 -1.02 27.77 -9.24
N LEU A 197 0.10 27.18 -8.81
CA LEU A 197 0.51 27.07 -7.40
C LEU A 197 1.68 28.02 -7.01
N LEU A 198 2.19 28.80 -7.96
CA LEU A 198 3.21 29.84 -7.78
C LEU A 198 2.59 31.22 -8.08
#